data_AF-A0A822ZNJ1-F1
#
_entry.id   AF-A0A822ZNJ1-F1
#
_cell.length_a   1.000
_cell.length_b   1.000
_cell.length_c   1.000
_cell.angle_alpha   90.00
_cell.angle_beta   90.00
_cell.angle_gamma   90.00
#
_symmetry.space_group_name_H-M   'P 1'
#
loop_
_entity.id
_entity.type
_entity.pdbx_description
1 polymer ?
#
loop_
_entity_poly.entity_id
_entity_poly.type
_entity_poly.pdbx_seq_one_letter_code
_entity_poly.pdbx_strand_id
1 'polypeptide(L)'
;MMMMMTERRSFTTVEWHRPTIIHKRSLDILHDPWFNKGTAFSTTERDRLDLRGLLPPTVMTAQQQIDRFMVDLKKLEKNARDGPSDPYALAKWRILNRLHDRNETMYYKVLIDNIKEYAPLVYTPTVGLVCQNYSSLFRRPRGMYFSAADRGEMMSMVYNWPSDQVVIFI
;
A
#
# COMPACT_ATOMS: atom_id res chain seq x y z
N MET A 1 19.56 -0.87 -43.53
CA MET A 1 19.43 -2.14 -42.79
C MET A 1 19.48 -1.81 -41.31
N MET A 2 18.31 -1.64 -40.69
CA MET A 2 18.16 -1.08 -39.34
C MET A 2 18.20 -2.22 -38.33
N MET A 3 19.25 -2.23 -37.51
CA MET A 3 19.55 -3.26 -36.53
C MET A 3 18.52 -3.15 -35.39
N MET A 4 17.63 -4.16 -35.28
CA MET A 4 16.73 -4.29 -34.13
C MET A 4 17.56 -4.49 -32.87
N MET A 5 17.56 -3.48 -31.98
CA MET A 5 18.05 -3.64 -30.62
C MET A 5 17.11 -4.60 -29.89
N THR A 6 17.55 -5.84 -29.73
CA THR A 6 16.92 -6.83 -28.86
C THR A 6 17.06 -6.35 -27.41
N GLU A 7 16.03 -5.72 -26.86
CA GLU A 7 15.94 -5.47 -25.41
C GLU A 7 16.03 -6.83 -24.69
N ARG A 8 17.18 -7.09 -24.05
CA ARG A 8 17.31 -8.25 -23.17
C ARG A 8 16.29 -8.09 -22.05
N ARG A 9 15.33 -9.01 -21.96
CA ARG A 9 14.49 -9.15 -20.75
C ARG A 9 15.43 -9.41 -19.59
N SER A 10 15.58 -8.44 -18.69
CA SER A 10 16.30 -8.62 -17.44
C SER A 10 15.49 -9.56 -16.55
N PHE A 11 15.71 -10.86 -16.68
CA PHE A 11 15.35 -11.79 -15.62
C PHE A 11 16.36 -11.56 -14.50
N THR A 12 15.99 -10.71 -13.56
CA THR A 12 16.79 -10.38 -12.38
C THR A 12 16.91 -11.65 -11.53
N THR A 13 18.00 -12.40 -11.70
CA THR A 13 18.38 -13.52 -10.82
C THR A 13 19.50 -13.09 -9.87
N VAL A 14 19.34 -11.94 -9.23
CA VAL A 14 20.04 -11.65 -7.96
C VAL A 14 19.23 -12.27 -6.84
N GLU A 15 19.89 -12.74 -5.79
CA GLU A 15 19.40 -13.55 -4.67
C GLU A 15 18.08 -13.04 -4.02
N TRP A 16 17.76 -11.77 -4.20
CA TRP A 16 16.59 -11.06 -3.67
C TRP A 16 15.39 -10.93 -4.64
N HIS A 17 15.46 -11.51 -5.84
CA HIS A 17 14.42 -11.37 -6.88
C HIS A 17 13.76 -12.71 -7.27
N ARG A 18 13.69 -13.67 -6.33
CA ARG A 18 12.93 -14.90 -6.60
C ARG A 18 11.48 -14.52 -6.92
N PRO A 19 10.92 -14.99 -8.05
CA PRO A 19 9.51 -14.76 -8.35
C PRO A 19 8.66 -15.32 -7.21
N THR A 20 7.87 -14.47 -6.57
CA THR A 20 6.91 -14.92 -5.56
C THR A 20 5.79 -15.69 -6.24
N ILE A 21 5.56 -16.93 -5.80
CA ILE A 21 4.40 -17.71 -6.26
C ILE A 21 3.17 -17.09 -5.58
N ILE A 22 2.24 -16.60 -6.40
CA ILE A 22 0.98 -16.00 -5.92
C ILE A 22 -0.13 -17.01 -6.15
N HIS A 23 -0.80 -17.41 -5.06
CA HIS A 23 -1.95 -18.31 -5.11
C HIS A 23 -3.29 -17.57 -5.21
N LYS A 24 -3.31 -16.26 -4.93
CA LYS A 24 -4.50 -15.39 -5.01
C LYS A 24 -4.80 -14.99 -6.45
N ARG A 25 -6.09 -14.95 -6.81
CA ARG A 25 -6.58 -14.58 -8.16
C ARG A 25 -7.84 -13.73 -8.06
N SER A 26 -8.28 -13.17 -9.18
CA SER A 26 -9.53 -12.43 -9.30
C SER A 26 -9.65 -11.33 -8.24
N LEU A 27 -10.80 -11.20 -7.57
CA LEU A 27 -11.01 -10.18 -6.54
C LEU A 27 -10.05 -10.34 -5.34
N ASP A 28 -9.61 -11.54 -5.00
CA ASP A 28 -8.76 -11.77 -3.82
C ASP A 28 -7.41 -11.06 -3.92
N ILE A 29 -6.81 -11.04 -5.12
CA ILE A 29 -5.55 -10.31 -5.33
C ILE A 29 -5.77 -8.79 -5.37
N LEU A 30 -6.95 -8.32 -5.78
CA LEU A 30 -7.29 -6.89 -5.77
C LEU A 30 -7.58 -6.37 -4.35
N HIS A 31 -8.00 -7.25 -3.44
CA HIS A 31 -8.24 -6.94 -2.04
C HIS A 31 -7.02 -7.12 -1.13
N ASP A 32 -5.94 -7.71 -1.66
CA ASP A 32 -4.67 -7.82 -0.95
C ASP A 32 -3.75 -6.62 -1.28
N PRO A 33 -3.52 -5.69 -0.32
CA PRO A 33 -2.70 -4.50 -0.57
C PRO A 33 -1.26 -4.82 -0.95
N TRP A 34 -0.76 -6.00 -0.57
CA TRP A 34 0.61 -6.43 -0.84
C TRP A 34 0.82 -6.73 -2.33
N PHE A 35 -0.18 -7.37 -2.97
CA PHE A 35 -0.10 -7.80 -4.37
C PHE A 35 -0.85 -6.89 -5.34
N ASN A 36 -1.79 -6.07 -4.84
CA ASN A 36 -2.64 -5.24 -5.69
C ASN A 36 -1.83 -4.14 -6.40
N LYS A 37 -1.81 -4.19 -7.74
CA LYS A 37 -1.21 -3.16 -8.62
C LYS A 37 -2.26 -2.23 -9.23
N GLY A 38 -3.54 -2.44 -8.96
CA GLY A 38 -4.64 -1.71 -9.58
C GLY A 38 -4.54 -1.75 -11.11
N THR A 39 -4.61 -0.60 -11.78
CA THR A 39 -4.50 -0.52 -13.25
C THR A 39 -3.10 -0.82 -13.81
N ALA A 40 -2.09 -1.05 -12.95
CA ALA A 40 -0.72 -1.36 -13.37
C ALA A 40 -0.47 -2.85 -13.58
N PHE A 41 -1.47 -3.71 -13.36
CA PHE A 41 -1.39 -5.08 -13.88
C PHE A 41 -1.31 -5.04 -15.41
N SER A 42 -0.26 -5.65 -15.95
CA SER A 42 -0.07 -5.86 -17.38
C SER A 42 -1.14 -6.78 -17.95
N THR A 43 -1.36 -6.75 -19.27
CA THR A 43 -2.35 -7.61 -19.93
C THR A 43 -2.12 -9.10 -19.63
N THR A 44 -0.86 -9.53 -19.62
CA THR A 44 -0.49 -10.91 -19.32
C THR A 44 -0.77 -11.30 -17.86
N GLU A 45 -0.53 -10.40 -16.91
CA GLU A 45 -0.92 -10.62 -15.51
C GLU A 45 -2.44 -10.69 -15.37
N ARG A 46 -3.17 -9.81 -16.07
CA ARG A 46 -4.64 -9.79 -16.01
C ARG A 46 -5.25 -11.08 -16.54
N ASP A 47 -4.71 -11.64 -17.62
CA ASP A 47 -5.17 -12.93 -18.17
C ASP A 47 -4.80 -14.10 -17.25
N ARG A 48 -3.62 -14.08 -16.61
CA ARG A 48 -3.14 -15.17 -15.74
C ARG A 48 -3.76 -15.17 -14.34
N LEU A 49 -4.22 -14.00 -13.88
CA LEU A 49 -4.76 -13.79 -12.54
C LEU A 49 -6.28 -13.57 -12.55
N ASP A 50 -6.96 -13.87 -13.67
CA ASP A 50 -8.41 -13.76 -13.80
C ASP A 50 -8.96 -12.34 -13.49
N LEU A 51 -8.25 -11.31 -13.96
CA LEU A 51 -8.60 -9.89 -13.73
C LEU A 51 -9.24 -9.22 -14.95
N ARG A 52 -9.29 -9.91 -16.10
CA ARG A 52 -9.89 -9.37 -17.31
C ARG A 52 -11.38 -9.12 -17.08
N GLY A 53 -11.85 -7.90 -17.37
CA GLY A 53 -13.22 -7.47 -17.07
C GLY A 53 -13.42 -6.89 -15.66
N LEU A 54 -12.48 -7.10 -14.73
CA LEU A 54 -12.53 -6.53 -13.38
C LEU A 54 -11.81 -5.18 -13.26
N LEU A 55 -11.01 -4.81 -14.27
CA LEU A 55 -10.27 -3.57 -14.34
C LEU A 55 -10.53 -2.86 -15.68
N PRO A 56 -10.53 -1.51 -15.72
CA PRO A 56 -10.60 -0.75 -16.97
C PRO A 56 -9.51 -1.20 -17.96
N PRO A 57 -9.77 -1.18 -19.29
CA PRO A 57 -8.86 -1.75 -20.28
C PRO A 57 -7.47 -1.10 -20.31
N THR A 58 -7.37 0.18 -19.93
CA THR A 58 -6.12 0.92 -19.89
C THR A 58 -5.16 0.35 -18.85
N VAL A 59 -3.92 0.07 -19.27
CA VAL A 59 -2.81 -0.28 -18.39
C VAL A 59 -2.02 0.99 -18.10
N MET A 60 -1.86 1.33 -16.82
CA MET A 60 -1.06 2.49 -16.38
C MET A 60 0.27 2.02 -15.83
N THR A 61 1.34 2.78 -16.03
CA THR A 61 2.60 2.51 -15.32
C THR A 61 2.47 2.88 -13.85
N ALA A 62 3.32 2.30 -12.99
CA ALA A 62 3.35 2.66 -11.57
C ALA A 62 3.57 4.17 -11.38
N GLN A 63 4.46 4.78 -12.18
CA GLN A 63 4.71 6.22 -12.14
C GLN A 63 3.46 7.03 -12.51
N GLN A 64 2.73 6.66 -13.56
CA GLN A 64 1.49 7.35 -13.94
C GLN A 64 0.42 7.27 -12.85
N GLN A 65 0.32 6.15 -12.14
CA GLN A 65 -0.58 6.03 -11.00
C GLN A 65 -0.16 6.97 -9.85
N ILE A 66 1.15 7.05 -9.56
CA ILE A 66 1.71 7.95 -8.55
C ILE A 66 1.44 9.41 -8.93
N ASP A 67 1.75 9.82 -10.16
CA ASP A 67 1.54 11.19 -10.61
C ASP A 67 0.07 11.59 -10.49
N ARG A 68 -0.85 10.71 -10.89
CA ARG A 68 -2.30 10.92 -10.71
C ARG A 68 -2.66 11.07 -9.24
N PHE A 69 -2.19 10.17 -8.38
CA PHE A 69 -2.46 10.22 -6.94
C PHE A 69 -1.93 11.51 -6.32
N MET A 70 -0.73 11.96 -6.71
CA MET A 70 -0.11 13.18 -6.21
C MET A 70 -0.87 14.44 -6.65
N VAL A 71 -1.40 14.45 -7.89
CA VAL A 71 -2.29 15.53 -8.36
C VAL A 71 -3.57 15.58 -7.53
N ASP A 72 -4.20 14.44 -7.28
CA ASP A 72 -5.43 14.37 -6.48
C ASP A 72 -5.19 14.77 -5.03
N LEU A 73 -4.07 14.34 -4.44
CA LEU A 73 -3.64 14.75 -3.11
C LEU A 73 -3.47 16.27 -3.04
N LYS A 74 -2.72 16.88 -3.97
CA LYS A 74 -2.51 18.35 -4.03
C LYS A 74 -3.80 19.15 -4.26
N LYS A 75 -4.79 18.61 -4.96
CA LYS A 75 -6.11 19.27 -5.10
C LYS A 75 -6.85 19.32 -3.77
N LEU A 76 -6.84 18.19 -3.04
CA LEU A 76 -7.44 18.11 -1.72
C LEU A 76 -6.74 19.02 -0.71
N GLU A 77 -5.42 19.20 -0.86
CA GLU A 77 -4.67 20.16 -0.07
C GLU A 77 -5.21 21.59 -0.19
N LYS A 78 -5.47 22.05 -1.41
CA LYS A 78 -5.95 23.43 -1.63
C LYS A 78 -7.32 23.67 -0.98
N ASN A 79 -8.18 22.65 -0.98
CA ASN A 79 -9.54 22.74 -0.44
C ASN A 79 -9.61 22.59 1.09
N ALA A 80 -8.55 22.09 1.73
CA ALA A 80 -8.51 21.82 3.16
C ALA A 80 -7.72 22.88 3.97
N ARG A 81 -7.31 23.99 3.32
CA ARG A 81 -6.49 25.07 3.92
C ARG A 81 -7.27 26.07 4.80
N ASP A 82 -8.59 25.91 4.95
CA ASP A 82 -9.44 26.86 5.68
C ASP A 82 -9.60 26.53 7.18
N GLY A 83 -8.50 26.28 7.90
CA GLY A 83 -8.57 26.04 9.36
C GLY A 83 -7.26 25.60 10.01
N PRO A 84 -7.17 25.62 11.37
CA PRO A 84 -5.94 25.37 12.12
C PRO A 84 -5.34 24.01 11.78
N SER A 85 -4.02 23.82 11.86
CA SER A 85 -3.24 22.72 11.25
C SER A 85 -3.66 21.27 11.54
N ASP A 86 -4.60 20.99 12.45
CA ASP A 86 -4.96 19.64 12.92
C ASP A 86 -5.90 18.84 11.99
N PRO A 87 -7.01 19.39 11.45
CA PRO A 87 -7.88 18.67 10.51
C PRO A 87 -7.16 18.38 9.19
N TYR A 88 -6.21 19.25 8.80
CA TYR A 88 -5.46 19.10 7.56
C TYR A 88 -4.47 17.92 7.60
N ALA A 89 -3.67 17.82 8.66
CA ALA A 89 -2.73 16.71 8.83
C ALA A 89 -3.47 15.37 8.94
N LEU A 90 -4.58 15.31 9.68
CA LEU A 90 -5.43 14.12 9.74
C LEU A 90 -6.09 13.78 8.41
N ALA A 91 -6.55 14.77 7.64
CA ALA A 91 -7.12 14.53 6.32
C ALA A 91 -6.08 13.93 5.36
N LYS A 92 -4.85 14.48 5.33
CA LYS A 92 -3.75 13.91 4.55
C LYS A 92 -3.39 12.50 5.00
N TRP A 93 -3.26 12.28 6.31
CA TRP A 93 -3.01 10.96 6.87
C TRP A 93 -4.09 9.96 6.45
N ARG A 94 -5.38 10.33 6.48
CA ARG A 94 -6.48 9.47 6.01
C ARG A 94 -6.34 9.07 4.55
N ILE A 95 -5.92 10.00 3.67
CA ILE A 95 -5.74 9.71 2.24
C ILE A 95 -4.55 8.77 2.02
N LEU A 96 -3.41 9.05 2.69
CA LEU A 96 -2.24 8.18 2.66
C LEU A 96 -2.56 6.79 3.22
N ASN A 97 -3.31 6.71 4.32
CA ASN A 97 -3.72 5.44 4.91
C ASN A 97 -4.68 4.66 3.99
N ARG A 98 -5.59 5.34 3.26
CA ARG A 98 -6.42 4.69 2.21
C ARG A 98 -5.58 4.14 1.06
N LEU A 99 -4.48 4.80 0.70
CA LEU A 99 -3.54 4.25 -0.28
C LEU A 99 -2.85 3.01 0.29
N HIS A 100 -2.37 3.11 1.53
CA HIS A 100 -1.74 1.99 2.24
C HIS A 100 -2.66 0.77 2.34
N ASP A 101 -3.97 0.97 2.58
CA ASP A 101 -4.98 -0.09 2.66
C ASP A 101 -5.35 -0.71 1.30
N ARG A 102 -4.91 -0.12 0.19
CA ARG A 102 -5.25 -0.58 -1.17
C ARG A 102 -4.05 -1.10 -1.95
N ASN A 103 -2.90 -0.44 -1.83
CA ASN A 103 -1.69 -0.75 -2.56
C ASN A 103 -0.48 -0.29 -1.74
N GLU A 104 0.10 -1.24 -1.01
CA GLU A 104 1.20 -1.02 -0.08
C GLU A 104 2.51 -0.68 -0.81
N THR A 105 2.75 -1.31 -1.96
CA THR A 105 3.91 -1.01 -2.81
C THR A 105 3.91 0.45 -3.25
N MET A 106 2.77 0.95 -3.73
CA MET A 106 2.62 2.34 -4.16
C MET A 106 2.70 3.31 -2.98
N TYR A 107 2.12 2.97 -1.84
CA TYR A 107 2.22 3.76 -0.61
C TYR A 107 3.68 3.99 -0.20
N TYR A 108 4.47 2.92 -0.10
CA TYR A 108 5.89 3.05 0.24
C TYR A 108 6.69 3.79 -0.82
N LYS A 109 6.39 3.59 -2.12
CA LYS A 109 7.06 4.36 -3.18
C LYS A 109 6.82 5.86 -3.05
N VAL A 110 5.57 6.27 -2.79
CA VAL A 110 5.20 7.69 -2.56
C VAL A 110 5.96 8.27 -1.36
N LEU A 111 6.04 7.51 -0.25
CA LEU A 111 6.76 7.94 0.94
C LEU A 111 8.26 8.07 0.69
N ILE A 112 8.90 7.10 0.05
CA ILE A 112 10.35 7.13 -0.22
C ILE A 112 10.70 8.33 -1.10
N ASP A 113 9.92 8.57 -2.15
CA ASP A 113 10.18 9.67 -3.09
C ASP A 113 9.97 11.05 -2.47
N ASN A 114 9.14 11.17 -1.43
CA ASN A 114 8.71 12.45 -0.84
C ASN A 114 8.84 12.48 0.69
N ILE A 115 9.83 11.75 1.24
CA ILE A 115 9.90 11.45 2.67
C ILE A 115 9.95 12.72 3.54
N LYS A 116 10.62 13.78 3.07
CA LYS A 116 10.73 15.05 3.78
C LYS A 116 9.37 15.70 4.04
N GLU A 117 8.43 15.56 3.09
CA GLU A 117 7.10 16.15 3.19
C GLU A 117 6.14 15.25 3.98
N TYR A 118 6.23 13.93 3.80
CA TYR A 118 5.24 12.99 4.33
C TYR A 118 5.63 12.28 5.63
N ALA A 119 6.91 12.29 6.02
CA ALA A 119 7.33 11.73 7.31
C ALA A 119 6.57 12.33 8.51
N PRO A 120 6.33 13.66 8.61
CA PRO A 120 5.59 14.23 9.74
C PRO A 120 4.13 13.78 9.82
N LEU A 121 3.55 13.31 8.70
CA LEU A 121 2.16 12.84 8.63
C LEU A 121 2.02 11.39 9.08
N VAL A 122 2.99 10.53 8.71
CA VAL A 122 2.97 9.09 9.05
C VAL A 122 3.70 8.78 10.35
N TYR A 123 4.41 9.76 10.91
CA TYR A 123 5.12 9.69 12.18
C TYR A 123 4.79 10.92 13.03
N THR A 124 5.72 11.36 13.88
CA THR A 124 5.56 12.52 14.73
C THR A 124 5.50 13.84 13.91
N PRO A 125 4.60 14.78 14.24
CA PRO A 125 3.67 14.78 15.38
C PRO A 125 2.29 14.14 15.09
N THR A 126 1.92 13.93 13.83
CA THR A 126 0.54 13.54 13.45
C THR A 126 0.12 12.18 13.98
N VAL A 127 1.05 11.23 14.11
CA VAL A 127 0.75 9.89 14.68
C VAL A 127 0.19 9.97 16.10
N GLY A 128 0.61 10.95 16.90
CA GLY A 128 0.07 11.15 18.26
C GLY A 128 -1.41 11.53 18.23
N LEU A 129 -1.79 12.43 17.32
CA LEU A 129 -3.18 12.83 17.13
C LEU A 129 -4.03 11.69 16.55
N VAL A 130 -3.44 10.86 15.67
CA VAL A 130 -4.09 9.65 15.16
C VAL A 130 -4.34 8.66 16.30
N CYS A 131 -3.37 8.43 17.19
CA CYS A 131 -3.53 7.54 18.34
C CYS A 131 -4.65 8.01 19.28
N GLN A 132 -4.72 9.32 19.56
CA GLN A 132 -5.80 9.89 20.39
C GLN A 132 -7.20 9.68 19.80
N ASN A 133 -7.31 9.61 18.47
CA ASN A 133 -8.58 9.48 17.75
C ASN A 133 -8.77 8.09 17.11
N TYR A 134 -7.93 7.11 17.45
CA TYR A 134 -7.77 5.88 16.65
C TYR A 134 -9.07 5.07 16.55
N SER A 135 -9.87 5.03 17.61
CA SER A 135 -11.17 4.35 17.62
C SER A 135 -12.12 4.88 16.54
N SER A 136 -12.16 6.20 16.34
CA SER A 136 -12.99 6.84 15.31
C SER A 136 -12.40 6.73 13.89
N LEU A 137 -11.07 6.58 13.81
CA LEU A 137 -10.32 6.51 12.57
C LEU A 137 -10.13 5.08 12.06
N PHE A 138 -10.44 4.07 12.87
CA PHE A 138 -10.24 2.67 12.56
C PHE A 138 -11.00 2.24 11.29
N ARG A 139 -10.31 1.52 10.39
CA ARG A 139 -10.86 1.06 9.10
C ARG A 139 -10.47 -0.37 8.79
N ARG A 140 -9.16 -0.64 8.79
CA ARG A 140 -8.58 -1.95 8.52
C ARG A 140 -7.59 -2.29 9.65
N PRO A 141 -7.68 -3.49 10.27
CA PRO A 141 -6.72 -3.89 11.29
C PRO A 141 -5.32 -4.01 10.68
N ARG A 142 -4.31 -3.58 11.44
CA ARG A 142 -2.90 -3.73 11.09
C ARG A 142 -2.13 -4.17 12.32
N GLY A 143 -1.37 -5.25 12.19
CA GLY A 143 -0.71 -5.91 13.31
C GLY A 143 -1.66 -6.82 14.09
N MET A 144 -1.23 -7.18 15.29
CA MET A 144 -1.97 -8.04 16.21
C MET A 144 -2.33 -7.26 17.46
N TYR A 145 -3.48 -7.59 18.05
CA TYR A 145 -3.99 -6.96 19.26
C TYR A 145 -4.06 -8.00 20.36
N PHE A 146 -3.50 -7.67 21.53
CA PHE A 146 -3.52 -8.50 22.71
C PHE A 146 -4.01 -7.68 23.90
N SER A 147 -4.73 -8.32 24.81
CA SER A 147 -5.26 -7.72 26.02
C SER A 147 -4.91 -8.55 27.25
N ALA A 148 -5.12 -7.99 28.44
CA ALA A 148 -4.93 -8.74 29.68
C ALA A 148 -5.88 -9.95 29.81
N ALA A 149 -7.01 -9.95 29.09
CA ALA A 149 -7.97 -11.05 29.08
C ALA A 149 -7.44 -12.30 28.32
N ASP A 150 -6.46 -12.12 27.43
CA ASP A 150 -5.89 -13.20 26.61
C ASP A 150 -4.80 -13.99 27.34
N ARG A 151 -4.62 -13.76 28.65
CA ARG A 151 -3.60 -14.42 29.46
C ARG A 151 -3.81 -15.93 29.45
N GLY A 152 -2.80 -16.66 28.96
CA GLY A 152 -2.84 -18.11 28.78
C GLY A 152 -3.10 -18.53 27.32
N GLU A 153 -3.69 -17.66 26.51
CA GLU A 153 -4.06 -17.93 25.11
C GLU A 153 -3.21 -17.15 24.08
N MET A 154 -2.38 -16.19 24.52
CA MET A 154 -1.59 -15.35 23.59
C MET A 154 -0.74 -16.16 22.60
N MET A 155 -0.19 -17.30 23.02
CA MET A 155 0.60 -18.17 22.14
C MET A 155 -0.24 -18.79 21.02
N SER A 156 -1.48 -19.21 21.30
CA SER A 156 -2.37 -19.76 20.28
C SER A 156 -2.79 -18.68 19.28
N MET A 157 -3.00 -17.46 19.77
CA MET A 157 -3.35 -16.31 18.93
C MET A 157 -2.27 -15.93 17.91
N VAL A 158 -0.97 -16.10 18.22
CA VAL A 158 0.14 -15.79 17.28
C VAL A 158 0.02 -16.56 15.97
N TYR A 159 -0.51 -17.79 16.00
CA TYR A 159 -0.72 -18.61 14.79
C TYR A 159 -1.77 -18.04 13.82
N ASN A 160 -2.55 -17.02 14.24
CA ASN A 160 -3.46 -16.31 13.34
C ASN A 160 -2.72 -15.30 12.43
N TRP A 161 -1.46 -14.98 12.72
CA TRP A 161 -0.68 -14.09 11.85
C TRP A 161 -0.35 -14.81 10.53
N PRO A 162 -0.60 -14.18 9.36
CA PRO A 162 -0.49 -14.87 8.07
C PRO A 162 0.94 -15.13 7.60
N SER A 163 1.97 -14.63 8.32
CA SER A 163 3.37 -14.83 7.97
C SER A 163 4.07 -15.75 8.96
N ASP A 164 4.59 -16.87 8.47
CA ASP A 164 5.34 -17.83 9.29
C ASP A 164 6.72 -17.30 9.73
N GLN A 165 7.25 -16.32 8.98
CA GLN A 165 8.55 -15.72 9.26
C GLN A 165 8.37 -14.27 9.67
N VAL A 166 8.59 -14.00 10.97
CA VAL A 166 8.60 -12.66 11.54
C VAL A 166 10.00 -12.40 12.10
N VAL A 167 10.70 -11.41 11.55
CA VAL A 167 12.07 -11.07 11.95
C VAL A 167 12.10 -9.87 12.91
N ILE A 168 11.12 -8.98 12.82
CA ILE A 168 11.03 -7.74 13.60
C ILE A 168 9.63 -7.62 14.17
N PHE A 169 9.54 -7.33 15.47
CA PHE A 169 8.34 -6.92 16.20
C PHE A 169 8.66 -5.61 16.93
N ILE A 170 7.73 -4.65 16.92
CA ILE A 170 7.87 -3.30 17.49
C ILE A 170 6.86 -3.12 18.60
#